data_AF-A0AAC9PTZ5-F1
#
_entry.id   AF-A0AAC9PTZ5-F1
#
_cell.length_a   1.000
_cell.length_b   1.000
_cell.length_c   1.000
_cell.angle_alpha   90.00
_cell.angle_beta   90.00
_cell.angle_gamma   90.00
#
_symmetry.space_group_name_H-M   'P 1'
#
loop_
_entity.id
_entity.type
_entity.pdbx_description
1 polymer ?
#
loop_
_entity_poly.entity_id
_entity_poly.type
_entity_poly.pdbx_seq_one_letter_code
_entity_poly.pdbx_strand_id
1 'polypeptide(L)'
;MTEPNAKDETSANAATTSRAATSIRPLCDEETFARILTEIVADEAPRLFAVVQEYGERADARIAAWGFAFPGHAELVSTDHTCRMVLERPENALRGFRREDDHVDARIVWHDPDRVTALDENDESEESDAA
;
A
#
# COMPACT_ATOMS: atom_id res chain seq x y z
N MET A 1 -11.22 -5.32 -74.64
CA MET A 1 -10.96 -4.84 -73.27
C MET A 1 -12.17 -5.22 -72.43
N THR A 2 -11.94 -5.70 -71.20
CA THR A 2 -12.88 -6.15 -70.15
C THR A 2 -13.14 -7.67 -70.06
N GLU A 3 -12.41 -8.33 -69.14
CA GLU A 3 -12.79 -9.58 -68.45
C GLU A 3 -13.98 -9.34 -67.49
N PRO A 4 -14.62 -10.41 -66.97
CA PRO A 4 -14.30 -10.81 -65.60
C PRO A 4 -14.29 -12.33 -65.33
N ASN A 5 -13.14 -12.82 -64.86
CA ASN A 5 -12.88 -13.55 -63.61
C ASN A 5 -14.05 -14.31 -62.93
N ALA A 6 -13.98 -15.64 -62.97
CA ALA A 6 -14.66 -16.55 -62.06
C ALA A 6 -13.77 -16.79 -60.82
N LYS A 7 -14.28 -16.52 -59.63
CA LYS A 7 -13.70 -17.00 -58.38
C LYS A 7 -14.73 -17.82 -57.63
N ASP A 8 -14.46 -19.11 -57.65
CA ASP A 8 -15.12 -20.17 -56.90
C ASP A 8 -14.73 -20.07 -55.42
N GLU A 9 -15.79 -19.99 -54.61
CA GLU A 9 -16.05 -20.75 -53.38
C GLU A 9 -14.92 -21.12 -52.41
N THR A 10 -15.17 -20.66 -51.17
CA THR A 10 -15.07 -21.47 -49.94
C THR A 10 -13.69 -21.82 -49.41
N SER A 11 -13.25 -21.02 -48.43
CA SER A 11 -12.52 -21.57 -47.28
C SER A 11 -12.94 -20.88 -45.98
N ALA A 12 -13.79 -21.59 -45.24
CA ALA A 12 -13.83 -21.67 -43.79
C ALA A 12 -13.52 -20.39 -42.98
N ASN A 13 -14.54 -19.54 -42.77
CA ASN A 13 -14.54 -18.65 -41.60
C ASN A 13 -14.91 -19.47 -40.35
N ALA A 14 -13.87 -20.09 -39.77
CA ALA A 14 -13.93 -20.64 -38.42
C ALA A 14 -14.33 -19.53 -37.44
N ALA A 15 -15.27 -19.88 -36.57
CA ALA A 15 -15.88 -19.04 -35.55
C ALA A 15 -14.86 -18.17 -34.80
N THR A 16 -14.73 -16.92 -35.23
CA THR A 16 -14.17 -15.87 -34.40
C THR A 16 -15.29 -15.46 -33.46
N THR A 17 -15.33 -16.10 -32.30
CA THR A 17 -16.11 -15.65 -31.14
C THR A 17 -15.57 -14.29 -30.72
N SER A 18 -16.01 -13.25 -31.42
CA SER A 18 -15.88 -11.86 -31.01
C SER A 18 -16.69 -11.71 -29.73
N ARG A 19 -16.02 -11.76 -28.59
CA ARG A 19 -16.58 -11.30 -27.32
C ARG A 19 -16.98 -9.85 -27.57
N ALA A 20 -18.27 -9.62 -27.84
CA ALA A 20 -18.83 -8.30 -28.04
C ALA A 20 -18.32 -7.43 -26.89
N ALA A 21 -17.38 -6.53 -27.22
CA ALA A 21 -16.93 -5.51 -26.32
C ALA A 21 -18.17 -4.69 -26.03
N THR A 22 -18.77 -4.92 -24.86
CA THR A 22 -19.84 -4.09 -24.36
C THR A 22 -19.27 -2.68 -24.39
N SER A 23 -19.86 -1.81 -25.21
CA SER A 23 -19.55 -0.39 -25.19
C SER A 23 -19.98 0.10 -23.80
N ILE A 24 -19.06 0.05 -22.84
CA ILE A 24 -19.28 0.57 -21.50
C ILE A 24 -19.31 2.08 -21.69
N ARG A 25 -20.51 2.65 -21.69
CA ARG A 25 -20.66 4.10 -21.66
C ARG A 25 -20.24 4.60 -20.27
N PRO A 26 -19.57 5.76 -20.19
CA PRO A 26 -19.23 6.36 -18.90
C PRO A 26 -20.49 6.56 -18.05
N LEU A 27 -20.37 6.26 -16.75
CA LEU A 27 -21.47 6.42 -15.80
C LEU A 27 -21.83 7.91 -15.58
N CYS A 28 -20.82 8.79 -15.63
CA CYS A 28 -20.92 10.23 -15.47
C CYS A 28 -19.74 10.92 -16.18
N ASP A 29 -19.65 12.24 -16.08
CA ASP A 29 -18.47 13.01 -16.48
C ASP A 29 -17.26 12.74 -15.57
N GLU A 30 -16.08 13.12 -16.05
CA GLU A 30 -14.80 12.85 -15.38
C GLU A 30 -14.70 13.50 -14.00
N GLU A 31 -15.20 14.73 -13.84
CA GLU A 31 -15.13 15.46 -12.57
C GLU A 31 -15.99 14.78 -11.51
N THR A 32 -17.22 14.41 -11.88
CA THR A 32 -18.12 13.66 -11.00
C THR A 32 -17.53 12.30 -10.64
N PHE A 33 -16.95 11.60 -11.61
CA PHE A 33 -16.34 10.30 -11.38
C PHE A 33 -15.13 10.40 -10.44
N ALA A 34 -14.24 11.37 -10.66
CA ALA A 34 -13.07 11.61 -9.82
C ALA A 34 -13.48 11.93 -8.37
N ARG A 35 -14.51 12.75 -8.16
CA ARG A 35 -15.05 13.03 -6.82
C ARG A 35 -15.55 11.76 -6.12
N ILE A 36 -16.33 10.93 -6.82
CA ILE A 36 -16.80 9.65 -6.27
C ILE A 36 -15.63 8.75 -5.87
N LEU A 37 -14.57 8.68 -6.70
CA LEU A 37 -13.38 7.91 -6.36
C LEU A 37 -12.69 8.44 -5.09
N THR A 38 -12.57 9.76 -4.93
CA THR A 38 -11.97 10.33 -3.72
C THR A 38 -12.77 10.05 -2.46
N GLU A 39 -14.11 10.05 -2.56
CA GLU A 39 -15.01 9.69 -1.45
C GLU A 39 -14.82 8.21 -1.07
N ILE A 40 -14.84 7.31 -2.05
CA ILE A 40 -14.63 5.86 -1.80
C ILE A 40 -13.24 5.60 -1.20
N VAL A 41 -12.19 6.25 -1.71
CA VAL A 41 -10.84 6.08 -1.16
C VAL A 41 -10.77 6.60 0.27
N ALA A 42 -11.42 7.72 0.59
CA ALA A 42 -11.45 8.25 1.95
C ALA A 42 -12.18 7.31 2.92
N ASP A 43 -13.29 6.70 2.48
CA ASP A 43 -14.08 5.77 3.29
C ASP A 43 -13.36 4.42 3.53
N GLU A 44 -12.63 3.93 2.53
CA GLU A 44 -11.96 2.61 2.56
C GLU A 44 -10.46 2.68 2.89
N ALA A 45 -9.92 3.88 3.14
CA ALA A 45 -8.50 4.06 3.41
C ALA A 45 -8.06 3.25 4.64
N PRO A 46 -7.10 2.32 4.50
CA PRO A 46 -6.60 1.60 5.65
C PRO A 46 -5.81 2.53 6.56
N ARG A 47 -5.88 2.29 7.86
CA ARG A 47 -5.08 3.03 8.85
C ARG A 47 -3.65 2.47 8.86
N LEU A 48 -2.66 3.33 8.64
CA LEU A 48 -1.24 2.96 8.70
C LEU A 48 -0.80 2.82 10.17
N PHE A 49 -0.02 1.79 10.47
CA PHE A 49 0.62 1.59 11.76
C PHE A 49 2.04 1.04 11.61
N ALA A 50 2.86 1.27 12.62
CA ALA A 50 4.18 0.70 12.78
C ALA A 50 4.19 -0.33 13.90
N VAL A 51 4.97 -1.39 13.71
CA VAL A 51 5.40 -2.28 14.80
C VAL A 51 6.77 -1.80 15.26
N VAL A 52 6.84 -1.33 16.50
CA VAL A 52 8.08 -0.83 17.11
C VAL A 52 8.59 -1.88 18.08
N GLN A 53 9.85 -2.29 17.90
CA GLN A 53 10.58 -3.10 18.86
C GLN A 53 11.30 -2.18 19.84
N GLU A 54 11.17 -2.45 21.14
CA GLU A 54 11.88 -1.77 22.21
C GLU A 54 12.93 -2.71 22.81
N TYR A 55 14.15 -2.22 22.97
CA TYR A 55 15.27 -2.96 23.51
C TYR A 55 15.55 -2.54 24.95
N GLY A 56 15.55 -3.53 25.86
CA GLY A 56 15.71 -3.28 27.30
C GLY A 56 14.59 -2.41 27.88
N GLU A 57 14.83 -1.77 29.03
CA GLU A 57 13.86 -0.84 29.62
C GLU A 57 13.88 0.52 28.91
N ARG A 58 13.30 0.58 27.70
CA ARG A 58 13.22 1.80 26.87
C ARG A 58 14.59 2.42 26.57
N ALA A 59 15.63 1.58 26.49
CA ALA A 59 16.98 2.04 26.21
C ALA A 59 17.14 2.40 24.73
N ASP A 60 16.47 1.66 23.85
CA ASP A 60 16.46 1.91 22.41
C ASP A 60 15.16 1.38 21.78
N ALA A 61 14.80 1.88 20.61
CA ALA A 61 13.65 1.43 19.85
C ALA A 61 13.85 1.56 18.33
N ARG A 62 13.31 0.60 17.58
CA ARG A 62 13.31 0.65 16.12
C ARG A 62 11.97 0.24 15.52
N ILE A 63 11.69 0.74 14.32
CA ILE A 63 10.57 0.26 13.52
C ILE A 63 10.98 -1.08 12.88
N ALA A 64 10.32 -2.15 13.30
CA ALA A 64 10.57 -3.51 12.80
C ALA A 64 9.67 -3.87 11.61
N ALA A 65 8.48 -3.26 11.53
CA ALA A 65 7.55 -3.46 10.42
C ALA A 65 6.59 -2.29 10.25
N TRP A 66 6.02 -2.19 9.06
CA TRP A 66 4.91 -1.31 8.72
C TRP A 66 3.71 -2.14 8.30
N GLY A 67 2.51 -1.68 8.67
CA GLY A 67 1.28 -2.37 8.33
C GLY A 67 0.09 -1.45 8.08
N PHE A 68 -0.87 -1.99 7.36
CA PHE A 68 -2.15 -1.39 7.02
C PHE A 68 -3.25 -2.15 7.76
N ALA A 69 -4.10 -1.43 8.50
CA ALA A 69 -5.29 -1.97 9.12
C ALA A 69 -6.50 -1.64 8.24
N PHE A 70 -7.06 -2.67 7.62
CA PHE A 70 -8.32 -2.64 6.89
C PHE A 70 -9.50 -2.92 7.84
N PRO A 71 -10.75 -2.62 7.44
CA PRO A 71 -11.93 -2.89 8.27
C PRO A 71 -12.11 -4.35 8.73
N GLY A 72 -11.46 -5.33 8.09
CA GLY A 72 -11.60 -6.76 8.44
C GLY A 72 -10.29 -7.53 8.64
N HIS A 73 -9.14 -6.94 8.36
CA HIS A 73 -7.84 -7.60 8.48
C HIS A 73 -6.71 -6.57 8.56
N ALA A 74 -5.52 -7.05 8.86
CA ALA A 74 -4.30 -6.26 8.81
C ALA A 74 -3.28 -6.95 7.90
N GLU A 75 -2.55 -6.15 7.13
CA GLU A 75 -1.41 -6.62 6.35
C GLU A 75 -0.16 -5.88 6.80
N LEU A 76 0.98 -6.55 6.87
CA LEU A 76 2.24 -5.92 7.24
C LEU A 76 3.43 -6.49 6.49
N VAL A 77 4.49 -5.69 6.43
CA VAL A 77 5.81 -6.06 5.90
C VAL A 77 6.89 -5.60 6.88
N SER A 78 7.85 -6.47 7.15
CA SER A 78 9.02 -6.11 7.96
C SER A 78 9.97 -5.19 7.20
N THR A 79 10.68 -4.32 7.92
CA THR A 79 11.65 -3.37 7.34
C THR A 79 12.87 -4.05 6.74
N ASP A 80 13.20 -5.25 7.24
CA ASP A 80 14.26 -6.12 6.69
C ASP A 80 13.79 -6.99 5.51
N HIS A 81 12.53 -6.84 5.08
CA HIS A 81 11.89 -7.60 4.00
C HIS A 81 11.82 -9.12 4.20
N THR A 82 12.10 -9.63 5.40
CA THR A 82 12.08 -11.07 5.71
C THR A 82 10.69 -11.62 5.98
N CYS A 83 9.72 -10.74 6.31
CA CYS A 83 8.40 -11.14 6.76
C CYS A 83 7.31 -10.30 6.09
N ARG A 84 6.26 -10.99 5.60
CA ARG A 84 4.98 -10.40 5.21
C ARG A 84 3.87 -11.23 5.82
N MET A 85 2.89 -10.57 6.44
CA MET A 85 1.79 -11.27 7.13
C MET A 85 0.45 -10.65 6.77
N VAL A 86 -0.56 -11.52 6.71
CA VAL A 86 -1.98 -11.15 6.75
C VAL A 86 -2.54 -11.68 8.06
N LEU A 87 -3.20 -10.82 8.83
CA LEU A 87 -3.65 -11.07 10.19
C LEU A 87 -5.10 -10.61 10.35
N GLU A 88 -5.84 -11.22 11.26
CA GLU A 88 -7.21 -10.76 11.57
C GLU A 88 -7.22 -9.37 12.22
N ARG A 89 -6.21 -9.07 13.05
CA ARG A 89 -6.07 -7.80 13.76
C ARG A 89 -4.61 -7.36 13.81
N PRO A 90 -4.31 -6.05 13.80
CA PRO A 90 -2.94 -5.54 13.91
C PRO A 90 -2.18 -6.11 15.11
N GLU A 91 -2.82 -6.21 16.27
CA GLU A 91 -2.19 -6.63 17.54
C GLU A 91 -1.61 -8.05 17.49
N ASN A 92 -2.13 -8.90 16.59
CA ASN A 92 -1.62 -10.24 16.41
C ASN A 92 -0.17 -10.26 15.88
N ALA A 93 0.28 -9.16 15.26
CA ALA A 93 1.65 -9.02 14.74
C ALA A 93 2.68 -9.09 15.87
N LEU A 94 2.35 -8.58 17.07
CA LEU A 94 3.31 -8.43 18.17
C LEU A 94 3.97 -9.75 18.57
N ARG A 95 3.26 -10.87 18.42
CA ARG A 95 3.80 -12.20 18.71
C ARG A 95 5.01 -12.55 17.84
N GLY A 96 5.06 -12.09 16.60
CA GLY A 96 6.17 -12.33 15.68
C GLY A 96 7.37 -11.42 15.89
N PHE A 97 7.20 -10.30 16.62
CA PHE A 97 8.23 -9.28 16.81
C PHE A 97 8.75 -9.18 18.26
N ARG A 98 8.21 -9.96 19.19
CA ARG A 98 8.76 -10.09 20.55
C ARG A 98 9.84 -11.16 20.60
N ARG A 99 10.86 -10.94 21.44
CA ARG A 99 11.87 -11.96 21.77
C ARG A 99 12.14 -11.91 23.27
N GLU A 100 11.67 -12.93 23.99
CA GLU A 100 11.82 -13.02 25.45
C GLU A 100 13.29 -13.14 25.86
N ASP A 101 14.08 -13.91 25.11
CA ASP A 101 15.51 -14.14 25.39
C ASP A 101 16.38 -12.88 25.25
N ASP A 102 15.98 -11.94 24.40
CA ASP A 102 16.72 -10.71 24.08
C ASP A 102 16.15 -9.47 24.81
N HIS A 103 15.18 -9.65 25.73
CA HIS A 103 14.43 -8.55 26.37
C HIS A 103 13.85 -7.55 25.35
N VAL A 104 13.35 -8.05 24.22
CA VAL A 104 12.73 -7.24 23.17
C VAL A 104 11.22 -7.29 23.28
N ASP A 105 10.62 -6.17 23.68
CA ASP A 105 9.16 -6.00 23.59
C ASP A 105 8.77 -5.38 22.25
N ALA A 106 7.51 -5.52 21.87
CA ALA A 106 6.94 -4.91 20.68
C ALA A 106 5.59 -4.27 20.99
N ARG A 107 5.34 -3.13 20.34
CA ARG A 107 4.06 -2.42 20.40
C ARG A 107 3.64 -1.86 19.06
N ILE A 108 2.35 -1.56 18.95
CA ILE A 108 1.77 -0.88 17.79
C ILE A 108 1.75 0.61 18.05
N VAL A 109 2.23 1.37 17.07
CA VAL A 109 2.11 2.83 17.03
C VAL A 109 1.34 3.20 15.77
N TRP A 110 0.20 3.85 15.92
CA TRP A 110 -0.60 4.33 14.79
C TRP A 110 0.06 5.55 14.16
N HIS A 111 0.16 5.57 12.83
CA HIS A 111 0.59 6.76 12.12
C HIS A 111 -0.51 7.82 12.21
N ASP A 112 -0.10 9.03 12.58
CA ASP A 112 -0.93 10.22 12.57
C ASP A 112 -0.43 11.12 11.42
N PRO A 113 -1.20 11.27 10.33
CA PRO A 113 -0.76 12.01 9.14
C PRO A 113 -0.58 13.51 9.41
N ASP A 114 -1.25 14.05 10.43
CA ASP A 114 -1.15 15.47 10.81
C ASP A 114 0.06 15.73 11.72
N ARG A 115 0.72 14.67 12.19
CA ARG A 115 1.86 14.74 13.09
C ARG A 115 3.16 14.94 12.32
N VAL A 116 3.49 16.20 12.02
CA VAL A 116 4.82 16.57 11.51
C VAL A 116 5.81 16.60 12.67
N THR A 117 6.87 15.79 12.62
CA THR A 117 8.01 15.90 13.54
C THR A 117 8.91 17.04 13.07
N ALA A 118 8.92 18.14 13.82
CA ALA A 118 9.87 19.24 13.67
C ALA A 118 11.27 18.84 14.19
N LEU A 119 11.82 17.74 13.67
CA LEU A 119 13.19 17.34 13.97
C LEU A 119 14.03 17.68 12.74
N ASP A 120 14.91 18.66 12.96
CA ASP A 120 16.17 18.93 12.24
C ASP A 120 16.18 20.07 11.19
N GLU A 121 15.91 21.31 11.61
CA GLU A 121 16.44 22.51 10.92
C GLU A 121 17.39 23.38 11.79
N ASN A 122 17.80 22.94 12.99
CA ASN A 122 18.54 23.79 13.94
C ASN A 122 19.89 23.23 14.43
N ASP A 123 20.54 22.32 13.70
CA ASP A 123 21.88 21.81 14.07
C ASP A 123 22.99 22.28 13.11
N GLU A 124 22.90 23.54 12.65
CA GLU A 124 24.02 24.27 12.07
C GLU A 124 24.15 25.63 12.78
N SER A 125 25.35 25.95 13.28
CA SER A 125 25.78 27.14 14.07
C SER A 125 25.71 26.89 15.59
N GLU A 126 26.80 26.78 16.35
CA GLU A 126 27.94 27.69 16.43
C GLU A 126 29.22 26.93 16.87
N GLU A 127 30.22 26.83 15.99
CA GLU A 127 31.61 26.86 16.42
C GLU A 127 32.32 27.93 15.60
N SER A 128 32.01 29.18 15.96
CA SER A 128 32.69 30.39 15.50
C SER A 128 33.58 30.90 16.64
N ASP A 129 34.88 30.95 16.37
CA ASP A 129 35.93 31.69 17.09
C ASP A 129 36.06 31.48 18.60
N ALA A 130 37.04 30.65 18.99
CA ALA A 130 37.82 30.86 20.20
C ALA A 130 39.24 31.32 19.81
N ALA A 131 39.42 32.64 19.95
CA ALA A 131 40.62 33.48 20.09
C ALA A 131 42.02 32.85 20.07
#